data_AF-A0A9P6PKE8-F1
#
_entry.id   AF-A0A9P6PKE8-F1
#
_cell.length_a   1.000
_cell.length_b   1.000
_cell.length_c   1.000
_cell.angle_alpha   90.00
_cell.angle_beta   90.00
_cell.angle_gamma   90.00
#
_symmetry.space_group_name_H-M   'P 1'
#
loop_
_entity.id
_entity.type
_entity.pdbx_description
1 polymer ?
#
loop_
_entity_poly.entity_id
_entity_poly.type
_entity_poly.pdbx_seq_one_letter_code
_entity_poly.pdbx_strand_id
1 'polypeptide(L)'
;MALVVSTVLASPKHSDTIVINKKVLNTAKAPFVTNNGTELLTNWVGLNVDFQYVKPVFDFVNATQSIANGSLISYGEAHVTVILPPEYDNILHPASVTIDELNALATHKNRLQSAKFGLECLGRVQAVSTPDNAVQIILKDYDDIIAYREDVFKLYVKKGGNPALFDPWNFTPHITLGFRHRDIFVEDGIYKGKNACIRKIIAK
;
A
#
# COMPACT_ATOMS: atom_id res chain seq x y z
N MET A 1 53.14 -2.88 23.29
CA MET A 1 52.31 -2.77 22.06
C MET A 1 51.62 -4.11 21.86
N ALA A 2 50.32 -4.19 22.10
CA ALA A 2 49.53 -5.40 21.87
C ALA A 2 48.70 -5.20 20.59
N LEU A 3 48.90 -6.06 19.59
CA LEU A 3 48.08 -6.10 18.38
C LEU A 3 46.72 -6.70 18.72
N VAL A 4 45.66 -5.91 18.62
CA VAL A 4 44.29 -6.42 18.66
C VAL A 4 43.91 -6.83 17.24
N VAL A 5 43.87 -8.14 16.99
CA VAL A 5 43.34 -8.71 15.75
C VAL A 5 41.82 -8.59 15.81
N SER A 6 41.26 -7.66 15.04
CA SER A 6 39.82 -7.53 14.86
C SER A 6 39.35 -8.65 13.92
N THR A 7 38.77 -9.70 14.49
CA THR A 7 38.08 -10.73 13.73
C THR A 7 36.74 -10.17 13.26
N VAL A 8 36.68 -9.75 12.00
CA VAL A 8 35.41 -9.47 11.33
C VAL A 8 34.71 -10.81 11.14
N LEU A 9 33.79 -11.13 12.04
CA LEU A 9 32.84 -12.22 11.86
C LEU A 9 31.95 -11.88 10.66
N ALA A 10 32.21 -12.53 9.53
CA ALA A 10 31.31 -12.47 8.39
C ALA A 10 29.97 -13.10 8.80
N SER A 11 28.93 -12.26 8.97
CA SER A 11 27.56 -12.75 9.13
C SER A 11 27.16 -13.64 7.95
N PRO A 12 26.37 -14.70 8.17
CA PRO A 12 25.84 -15.51 7.09
C PRO A 12 25.03 -14.62 6.15
N LYS A 13 25.35 -14.63 4.85
CA LYS A 13 24.52 -14.03 3.80
C LYS A 13 23.18 -14.77 3.74
N HIS A 14 22.23 -14.38 4.57
CA HIS A 14 20.82 -14.60 4.25
C HIS A 14 20.55 -13.90 2.93
N SER A 15 19.97 -14.61 1.96
CA SER A 15 19.55 -14.00 0.71
C SER A 15 18.64 -12.80 1.01
N ASP A 16 19.11 -11.58 0.76
CA ASP A 16 18.41 -10.30 1.03
C ASP A 16 17.11 -10.11 0.25
N THR A 17 16.75 -11.07 -0.61
CA THR A 17 15.57 -11.02 -1.46
C THR A 17 14.46 -11.90 -0.93
N ILE A 18 13.30 -11.29 -0.68
CA ILE A 18 12.05 -11.97 -0.40
C ILE A 18 11.41 -12.39 -1.71
N VAL A 19 10.93 -13.63 -1.78
CA VAL A 19 10.21 -14.15 -2.94
C VAL A 19 8.74 -14.26 -2.59
N ILE A 20 7.87 -13.66 -3.40
CA ILE A 20 6.42 -13.78 -3.29
C ILE A 20 5.88 -14.51 -4.52
N ASN A 21 4.79 -15.24 -4.35
CA ASN A 21 4.13 -15.96 -5.43
C ASN A 21 3.67 -14.96 -6.51
N LYS A 22 4.05 -15.16 -7.77
CA LYS A 22 3.68 -14.27 -8.89
C LYS A 22 2.18 -14.06 -9.08
N LYS A 23 1.34 -14.96 -8.55
CA LYS A 23 -0.12 -14.79 -8.56
C LYS A 23 -0.60 -13.59 -7.73
N VAL A 24 0.25 -13.03 -6.86
CA VAL A 24 -0.03 -11.74 -6.20
C VAL A 24 -0.28 -10.59 -7.20
N LEU A 25 0.31 -10.68 -8.40
CA LEU A 25 0.12 -9.71 -9.48
C LEU A 25 -1.13 -9.99 -10.34
N ASN A 26 -1.87 -11.06 -10.06
CA ASN A 26 -3.05 -11.46 -10.82
C ASN A 26 -4.33 -11.07 -10.07
N THR A 27 -4.61 -9.78 -10.03
CA THR A 27 -5.76 -9.20 -9.31
C THR A 27 -7.05 -9.24 -10.11
N ALA A 28 -6.98 -9.47 -11.43
CA ALA A 28 -8.15 -9.51 -12.30
C ALA A 28 -9.19 -10.57 -11.93
N LYS A 29 -8.77 -11.59 -11.16
CA LYS A 29 -9.63 -12.67 -10.65
C LYS A 29 -10.12 -12.45 -9.22
N ALA A 30 -9.52 -11.53 -8.49
CA ALA A 30 -9.99 -11.18 -7.14
C ALA A 30 -11.26 -10.32 -7.27
N PRO A 31 -12.29 -10.56 -6.45
CA PRO A 31 -13.50 -9.75 -6.48
C PRO A 31 -13.18 -8.31 -6.06
N PHE A 32 -13.80 -7.34 -6.73
CA PHE A 32 -13.83 -5.97 -6.24
C PHE A 32 -14.71 -5.91 -4.99
N VAL A 33 -14.22 -5.27 -3.92
CA VAL A 33 -14.96 -5.07 -2.68
C VAL A 33 -15.24 -3.59 -2.54
N THR A 34 -16.51 -3.25 -2.36
CA THR A 34 -16.94 -1.88 -2.08
C THR A 34 -16.66 -1.56 -0.62
N ASN A 35 -15.97 -0.45 -0.35
CA ASN A 35 -15.80 0.07 0.99
C ASN A 35 -16.65 1.33 1.13
N ASN A 36 -17.93 1.10 1.44
CA ASN A 36 -18.93 2.13 1.64
C ASN A 36 -19.41 2.06 3.09
N GLY A 37 -19.03 3.04 3.88
CA GLY A 37 -19.42 3.15 5.28
C GLY A 37 -20.12 4.47 5.57
N THR A 38 -20.86 4.49 6.67
CA THR A 38 -21.68 5.64 7.08
C THR A 38 -20.91 6.65 7.94
N GLU A 39 -19.70 6.30 8.38
CA GLU A 39 -18.89 7.12 9.29
C GLU A 39 -17.73 7.79 8.54
N LEU A 40 -17.16 8.84 9.14
CA LEU A 40 -15.95 9.47 8.61
C LEU A 40 -14.81 8.45 8.51
N LEU A 41 -14.01 8.59 7.46
CA LEU A 41 -12.84 7.80 7.12
C LEU A 41 -13.13 6.31 6.85
N THR A 42 -14.38 5.97 6.56
CA THR A 42 -14.78 4.59 6.22
C THR A 42 -14.96 4.34 4.72
N ASN A 43 -15.01 5.40 3.92
CA ASN A 43 -15.19 5.33 2.47
C ASN A 43 -13.86 5.41 1.74
N TRP A 44 -13.55 4.41 0.91
CA TRP A 44 -12.30 4.36 0.13
C TRP A 44 -12.43 3.41 -1.05
N VAL A 45 -11.49 3.50 -2.00
CA VAL A 45 -11.46 2.58 -3.16
C VAL A 45 -10.17 1.79 -3.16
N GLY A 46 -10.29 0.47 -3.25
CA GLY A 46 -9.18 -0.47 -3.22
C GLY A 46 -9.03 -1.28 -4.49
N LEU A 47 -7.78 -1.59 -4.86
CA LEU A 47 -7.46 -2.71 -5.73
C LEU A 47 -7.15 -3.91 -4.84
N ASN A 48 -8.00 -4.94 -4.89
CA ASN A 48 -7.88 -6.11 -4.02
C ASN A 48 -6.84 -7.09 -4.54
N VAL A 49 -6.01 -7.56 -3.62
CA VAL A 49 -4.98 -8.56 -3.83
C VAL A 49 -5.36 -9.80 -3.03
N ASP A 50 -5.24 -10.97 -3.65
CA ASP A 50 -5.57 -12.21 -2.97
C ASP A 50 -4.58 -12.49 -1.82
N PHE A 51 -5.09 -12.33 -0.59
CA PHE A 51 -4.30 -12.41 0.63
C PHE A 51 -3.59 -13.76 0.78
N GLN A 52 -4.08 -14.84 0.16
CA GLN A 52 -3.41 -16.13 0.22
C GLN A 52 -1.96 -16.08 -0.32
N TYR A 53 -1.67 -15.17 -1.26
CA TYR A 53 -0.32 -14.99 -1.81
C TYR A 53 0.52 -13.99 -1.00
N VAL A 54 -0.11 -13.15 -0.18
CA VAL A 54 0.54 -12.16 0.68
C VAL A 54 0.87 -12.75 2.05
N LYS A 55 0.00 -13.62 2.58
CA LYS A 55 0.12 -14.24 3.90
C LYS A 55 1.49 -14.89 4.17
N PRO A 56 2.09 -15.67 3.26
CA PRO A 56 3.42 -16.25 3.52
C PRO A 56 4.51 -15.19 3.72
N VAL A 57 4.41 -14.05 3.04
CA VAL A 57 5.33 -12.93 3.22
C VAL A 57 5.08 -12.24 4.56
N PHE A 58 3.81 -12.01 4.93
CA PHE A 58 3.47 -11.50 6.25
C PHE A 58 4.00 -12.41 7.36
N ASP A 59 3.74 -13.72 7.30
CA ASP A 59 4.19 -14.69 8.31
C ASP A 59 5.73 -14.66 8.45
N PHE A 60 6.47 -14.61 7.33
CA PHE A 60 7.92 -14.49 7.33
C PHE A 60 8.40 -13.17 7.94
N VAL A 61 7.80 -12.04 7.52
CA VAL A 61 8.13 -10.71 8.03
C VAL A 61 7.91 -10.67 9.54
N ASN A 62 6.73 -11.10 10.01
CA ASN A 62 6.34 -11.05 11.41
C ASN A 62 7.23 -11.95 12.30
N ALA A 63 7.68 -13.09 11.78
CA ALA A 63 8.64 -13.96 12.46
C ALA A 63 10.08 -13.39 12.49
N THR A 64 10.40 -12.38 11.68
CA THR A 64 11.75 -11.84 11.53
C THR A 64 11.90 -10.52 12.28
N GLN A 65 12.41 -10.55 13.51
CA GLN A 65 12.54 -9.37 14.38
C GLN A 65 13.28 -8.19 13.72
N SER A 66 14.33 -8.45 12.93
CA SER A 66 15.07 -7.38 12.24
C SER A 66 14.24 -6.64 11.18
N ILE A 67 13.19 -7.27 10.67
CA ILE A 67 12.25 -6.70 9.71
C ILE A 67 11.06 -6.10 10.45
N ALA A 68 10.32 -6.92 11.21
CA ALA A 68 9.07 -6.52 11.86
C ALA A 68 9.24 -5.46 12.95
N ASN A 69 10.39 -5.44 13.63
CA ASN A 69 10.64 -4.55 14.77
C ASN A 69 9.55 -4.63 15.86
N GLY A 70 9.16 -5.86 16.22
CA GLY A 70 8.07 -6.17 17.13
C GLY A 70 7.01 -7.04 16.48
N SER A 71 5.95 -7.38 17.23
CA SER A 71 4.84 -8.15 16.68
C SER A 71 3.95 -7.25 15.82
N LEU A 72 3.70 -7.69 14.59
CA LEU A 72 2.73 -7.08 13.68
C LEU A 72 1.41 -7.83 13.74
N ILE A 73 0.33 -7.07 13.60
CA ILE A 73 -1.02 -7.54 13.33
C ILE A 73 -1.38 -7.29 11.87
N SER A 74 -2.26 -8.13 11.35
CA SER A 74 -2.82 -8.05 10.00
C SER A 74 -4.32 -8.30 10.09
N TYR A 75 -5.10 -7.64 9.23
CA TYR A 75 -6.54 -7.86 9.14
C TYR A 75 -6.93 -9.08 8.30
N GLY A 76 -5.95 -9.85 7.79
CA GLY A 76 -6.23 -11.04 6.98
C GLY A 76 -6.69 -10.71 5.56
N GLU A 77 -6.44 -9.49 5.10
CA GLU A 77 -6.72 -9.00 3.76
C GLU A 77 -5.49 -8.31 3.15
N ALA A 78 -5.51 -8.09 1.85
CA ALA A 78 -4.49 -7.30 1.15
C ALA A 78 -5.12 -6.51 0.01
N HIS A 79 -4.75 -5.24 -0.07
CA HIS A 79 -5.21 -4.35 -1.12
C HIS A 79 -4.19 -3.23 -1.33
N VAL A 80 -4.34 -2.52 -2.44
CA VAL A 80 -3.75 -1.20 -2.66
C VAL A 80 -4.87 -0.20 -2.47
N THR A 81 -4.75 0.69 -1.48
CA THR A 81 -5.71 1.79 -1.32
C THR A 81 -5.45 2.81 -2.42
N VAL A 82 -6.38 2.95 -3.36
CA VAL A 82 -6.23 3.78 -4.57
C VAL A 82 -6.84 5.16 -4.39
N ILE A 83 -7.95 5.26 -3.66
CA ILE A 83 -8.48 6.51 -3.12
C ILE A 83 -8.49 6.36 -1.61
N LEU A 84 -7.72 7.20 -0.91
CA LEU A 84 -7.59 7.14 0.54
C LEU A 84 -8.85 7.71 1.22
N PRO A 85 -9.19 7.23 2.43
CA PRO A 85 -10.29 7.82 3.20
C PRO A 85 -10.25 9.36 3.35
N PRO A 86 -9.11 9.98 3.75
CA PRO A 86 -9.02 11.44 3.78
C PRO A 86 -9.13 12.12 2.40
N GLU A 87 -8.74 11.46 1.31
CA GLU A 87 -8.96 12.01 -0.05
C GLU A 87 -10.44 12.04 -0.38
N TYR A 88 -11.19 10.98 -0.04
CA TYR A 88 -12.61 10.95 -0.28
C TYR A 88 -13.35 11.99 0.58
N ASP A 89 -13.22 11.93 1.90
CA ASP A 89 -14.06 12.73 2.79
C ASP A 89 -13.76 14.23 2.73
N ASN A 90 -12.48 14.61 2.58
CA ASN A 90 -12.08 16.01 2.65
C ASN A 90 -11.98 16.69 1.28
N ILE A 91 -11.89 15.93 0.18
CA ILE A 91 -11.63 16.50 -1.15
C ILE A 91 -12.74 16.12 -2.14
N LEU A 92 -12.99 14.84 -2.37
CA LEU A 92 -13.90 14.37 -3.42
C LEU A 92 -15.38 14.57 -3.03
N HIS A 93 -15.76 14.11 -1.84
CA HIS A 93 -17.14 14.16 -1.34
C HIS A 93 -17.69 15.60 -1.21
N PRO A 94 -16.93 16.60 -0.71
CA PRO A 94 -17.37 18.00 -0.70
C PRO A 94 -17.69 18.58 -2.07
N ALA A 95 -17.10 18.05 -3.14
CA ALA A 95 -17.43 18.39 -4.52
C ALA A 95 -18.57 17.53 -5.10
N SER A 96 -19.36 16.84 -4.27
CA SER A 96 -20.49 15.98 -4.69
C SER A 96 -20.10 14.80 -5.59
N VAL A 97 -18.86 14.32 -5.48
CA VAL A 97 -18.44 13.01 -6.00
C VAL A 97 -18.87 11.96 -4.99
N THR A 98 -19.68 10.98 -5.39
CA THR A 98 -20.14 9.92 -4.48
C THR A 98 -19.23 8.70 -4.52
N ILE A 99 -19.16 7.95 -3.42
CA ILE A 99 -18.43 6.66 -3.39
C ILE A 99 -18.97 5.67 -4.44
N ASP A 100 -20.27 5.72 -4.73
CA ASP A 100 -20.89 4.89 -5.77
C ASP A 100 -20.40 5.24 -7.18
N GLU A 101 -20.18 6.53 -7.48
CA GLU A 101 -19.56 6.94 -8.76
C GLU A 101 -18.12 6.43 -8.86
N LEU A 102 -17.36 6.48 -7.77
CA LEU A 102 -15.99 5.95 -7.73
C LEU A 102 -15.94 4.43 -7.90
N ASN A 103 -16.86 3.71 -7.25
CA ASN A 103 -17.03 2.27 -7.38
C ASN A 103 -17.48 1.88 -8.80
N ALA A 104 -18.36 2.67 -9.42
CA ALA A 104 -18.79 2.47 -10.79
C ALA A 104 -17.61 2.64 -11.78
N LEU A 105 -16.77 3.65 -11.59
CA LEU A 105 -15.53 3.80 -12.36
C LEU A 105 -14.58 2.60 -12.16
N ALA A 106 -14.44 2.12 -10.93
CA ALA A 106 -13.52 1.03 -10.60
C ALA A 106 -13.97 -0.32 -11.17
N THR A 107 -15.28 -0.57 -11.21
CA THR A 107 -15.89 -1.82 -11.69
C THR A 107 -16.18 -1.83 -13.18
N HIS A 108 -16.27 -0.66 -13.84
CA HIS A 108 -16.53 -0.57 -15.28
C HIS A 108 -15.52 -1.41 -16.08
N LYS A 109 -15.98 -2.49 -16.73
CA LYS A 109 -15.11 -3.44 -17.46
C LYS A 109 -13.94 -3.97 -16.61
N ASN A 110 -14.17 -4.17 -15.32
CA ASN A 110 -13.16 -4.64 -14.36
C ASN A 110 -11.92 -3.70 -14.28
N ARG A 111 -12.14 -2.39 -14.45
CA ARG A 111 -11.09 -1.37 -14.64
C ARG A 111 -9.98 -1.42 -13.60
N LEU A 112 -10.33 -1.47 -12.32
CA LEU A 112 -9.34 -1.40 -11.25
C LEU A 112 -8.71 -2.77 -10.96
N GLN A 113 -9.51 -3.83 -10.89
CA GLN A 113 -8.96 -5.18 -10.65
C GLN A 113 -8.09 -5.69 -11.80
N SER A 114 -8.26 -5.17 -13.01
CA SER A 114 -7.39 -5.50 -14.16
C SER A 114 -6.13 -4.62 -14.25
N ALA A 115 -5.97 -3.64 -13.36
CA ALA A 115 -4.83 -2.73 -13.38
C ALA A 115 -3.52 -3.48 -13.05
N LYS A 116 -2.47 -3.20 -13.82
CA LYS A 116 -1.15 -3.80 -13.62
C LYS A 116 -0.32 -2.99 -12.66
N PHE A 117 0.54 -3.69 -11.93
CA PHE A 117 1.60 -3.12 -11.11
C PHE A 117 2.74 -4.13 -10.97
N GLY A 118 3.92 -3.62 -10.64
CA GLY A 118 5.10 -4.39 -10.25
C GLY A 118 5.42 -4.20 -8.76
N LEU A 119 6.33 -5.02 -8.25
CA LEU A 119 6.85 -4.91 -6.89
C LEU A 119 8.21 -4.20 -6.91
N GLU A 120 8.36 -3.14 -6.13
CA GLU A 120 9.62 -2.41 -5.99
C GLU A 120 10.47 -3.01 -4.87
N CYS A 121 9.94 -3.02 -3.64
CA CYS A 121 10.68 -3.43 -2.46
C CYS A 121 9.74 -3.78 -1.29
N LEU A 122 10.29 -4.42 -0.26
CA LEU A 122 9.68 -4.43 1.06
C LEU A 122 10.07 -3.13 1.77
N GLY A 123 9.09 -2.35 2.19
CA GLY A 123 9.26 -1.10 2.93
C GLY A 123 8.90 -1.24 4.40
N ARG A 124 9.53 -0.44 5.25
CA ARG A 124 9.16 -0.26 6.66
C ARG A 124 9.10 1.21 7.00
N VAL A 125 8.03 1.60 7.68
CA VAL A 125 7.80 2.96 8.18
C VAL A 125 7.54 2.92 9.68
N GLN A 126 7.90 3.99 10.37
CA GLN A 126 7.67 4.17 11.80
C GLN A 126 7.16 5.60 12.02
N ALA A 127 6.07 5.74 12.79
CA ALA A 127 5.51 7.03 13.14
C ALA A 127 6.54 7.88 13.91
N VAL A 128 6.50 9.19 13.73
CA VAL A 128 7.47 10.10 14.38
C VAL A 128 7.17 10.25 15.87
N SER A 129 5.89 10.27 16.24
CA SER A 129 5.40 10.60 17.59
C SER A 129 5.00 9.38 18.43
N THR A 130 4.91 8.19 17.84
CA THR A 130 4.50 6.95 18.53
C THR A 130 5.42 5.80 18.15
N PRO A 131 5.50 4.72 18.95
CA PRO A 131 6.29 3.55 18.61
C PRO A 131 5.59 2.64 17.58
N ASP A 132 4.61 3.16 16.82
CA ASP A 132 3.90 2.45 15.78
C ASP A 132 4.77 2.32 14.53
N ASN A 133 4.71 1.14 13.94
CA ASN A 133 5.37 0.86 12.68
C ASN A 133 4.49 -0.01 11.79
N ALA A 134 4.74 0.07 10.49
CA ALA A 134 4.10 -0.75 9.48
C ALA A 134 5.15 -1.29 8.51
N VAL A 135 4.91 -2.50 8.02
CA VAL A 135 5.66 -3.13 6.95
C VAL A 135 4.73 -3.31 5.75
N GLN A 136 5.26 -3.02 4.57
CA GLN A 136 4.45 -2.87 3.36
C GLN A 136 5.26 -3.29 2.13
N ILE A 137 4.58 -3.72 1.07
CA ILE A 137 5.18 -3.91 -0.24
C ILE A 137 4.98 -2.63 -1.05
N ILE A 138 6.07 -1.96 -1.40
CA ILE A 138 6.05 -0.76 -2.25
C ILE A 138 5.89 -1.21 -3.71
N LEU A 139 5.02 -0.55 -4.46
CA LEU A 139 4.75 -0.90 -5.86
C LEU A 139 5.56 -0.03 -6.84
N LYS A 140 5.65 -0.51 -8.08
CA LYS A 140 6.19 0.20 -9.26
C LYS A 140 5.32 -0.12 -10.48
N ASP A 141 5.61 0.51 -11.63
CA ASP A 141 4.98 0.17 -12.92
C ASP A 141 3.44 0.12 -12.86
N TYR A 142 2.83 1.11 -12.20
CA TYR A 142 1.41 1.15 -11.81
C TYR A 142 0.58 2.17 -12.60
N ASP A 143 0.93 2.40 -13.86
CA ASP A 143 0.28 3.40 -14.72
C ASP A 143 -1.23 3.18 -14.86
N ASP A 144 -1.68 1.92 -14.87
CA ASP A 144 -3.11 1.59 -14.93
C ASP A 144 -3.87 2.10 -13.69
N ILE A 145 -3.23 2.12 -12.52
CA ILE A 145 -3.80 2.64 -11.26
C ILE A 145 -3.86 4.17 -11.32
N ILE A 146 -2.81 4.82 -11.84
CA ILE A 146 -2.81 6.27 -12.05
C ILE A 146 -3.90 6.68 -13.02
N ALA A 147 -4.07 5.96 -14.13
CA ALA A 147 -5.12 6.25 -15.10
C ALA A 147 -6.53 6.14 -14.48
N TYR A 148 -6.74 5.31 -13.45
CA TYR A 148 -8.01 5.31 -12.70
C TYR A 148 -8.14 6.59 -11.85
N ARG A 149 -7.08 6.99 -11.14
CA ARG A 149 -7.06 8.26 -10.39
C ARG A 149 -7.27 9.47 -11.30
N GLU A 150 -6.78 9.44 -12.54
CA GLU A 150 -7.04 10.47 -13.54
C GLU A 150 -8.51 10.52 -13.98
N ASP A 151 -9.17 9.36 -14.10
CA ASP A 151 -10.62 9.31 -14.36
C ASP A 151 -11.43 9.88 -13.19
N VAL A 152 -10.99 9.62 -11.95
CA VAL A 152 -11.54 10.27 -10.74
C VAL A 152 -11.33 11.78 -10.78
N PHE A 153 -10.14 12.25 -11.15
CA PHE A 153 -9.86 13.68 -11.28
C PHE A 153 -10.76 14.36 -12.32
N LYS A 154 -10.97 13.73 -13.48
CA LYS A 154 -11.90 14.24 -14.50
C LYS A 154 -13.32 14.35 -13.94
N LEU A 155 -13.79 13.35 -13.20
CA LEU A 155 -15.10 13.38 -12.53
C LEU A 155 -15.17 14.51 -11.49
N TYR A 156 -14.15 14.63 -10.65
CA TYR A 156 -14.03 15.66 -9.62
C TYR A 156 -14.09 17.07 -10.20
N VAL A 157 -13.29 17.38 -11.22
CA VAL A 157 -13.30 18.68 -11.91
C VAL A 157 -14.65 18.92 -12.58
N LYS A 158 -15.24 17.91 -13.23
CA LYS A 158 -16.56 18.01 -13.86
C LYS A 158 -17.66 18.38 -12.86
N LYS A 159 -17.52 17.99 -11.60
CA LYS A 159 -18.46 18.31 -10.51
C LYS A 159 -18.17 19.65 -9.83
N GLY A 160 -17.21 20.43 -10.33
CA GLY A 160 -16.84 21.73 -9.77
C GLY A 160 -15.79 21.65 -8.66
N GLY A 161 -15.11 20.51 -8.51
CA GLY A 161 -13.98 20.36 -7.59
C GLY A 161 -12.81 21.28 -7.95
N ASN A 162 -12.08 21.74 -6.93
CA ASN A 162 -10.88 22.56 -7.11
C ASN A 162 -9.68 21.67 -7.50
N PRO A 163 -9.17 21.72 -8.75
CA PRO A 163 -8.11 20.82 -9.23
C PRO A 163 -6.80 20.92 -8.44
N ALA A 164 -6.59 21.98 -7.65
CA ALA A 164 -5.42 22.09 -6.77
C ALA A 164 -5.47 21.17 -5.53
N LEU A 165 -6.65 20.62 -5.19
CA LEU A 165 -6.84 19.81 -3.98
C LEU A 165 -6.69 18.31 -4.22
N PHE A 166 -6.77 17.84 -5.46
CA PHE A 166 -6.61 16.43 -5.80
C PHE A 166 -5.63 16.28 -6.96
N ASP A 167 -4.48 15.65 -6.69
CA ASP A 167 -3.51 15.29 -7.71
C ASP A 167 -3.48 13.76 -7.89
N PRO A 168 -3.85 13.23 -9.07
CA PRO A 168 -3.72 11.81 -9.39
C PRO A 168 -2.33 11.24 -9.15
N TRP A 169 -1.28 12.06 -9.29
CA TRP A 169 0.12 11.66 -9.22
C TRP A 169 0.75 11.80 -7.85
N ASN A 170 0.10 12.52 -6.91
CA ASN A 170 0.51 12.54 -5.51
C ASN A 170 0.07 11.23 -4.81
N PHE A 171 0.67 10.12 -5.24
CA PHE A 171 0.24 8.79 -4.89
C PHE A 171 1.44 7.87 -4.72
N THR A 172 1.41 7.08 -3.64
CA THR A 172 2.49 6.13 -3.32
C THR A 172 1.86 4.76 -3.06
N PRO A 173 1.62 3.97 -4.11
CA PRO A 173 0.91 2.70 -3.99
C PRO A 173 1.74 1.68 -3.20
N HIS A 174 1.06 1.06 -2.24
CA HIS A 174 1.64 0.02 -1.39
C HIS A 174 0.56 -1.01 -1.02
N ILE A 175 1.02 -2.20 -0.64
CA ILE A 175 0.21 -3.23 0.02
C ILE A 175 0.70 -3.32 1.45
N THR A 176 -0.15 -2.97 2.42
CA THR A 176 0.18 -3.13 3.84
C THR A 176 0.21 -4.61 4.19
N LEU A 177 1.33 -5.10 4.74
CA LEU A 177 1.44 -6.48 5.23
C LEU A 177 0.95 -6.59 6.66
N GLY A 178 1.35 -5.63 7.49
CA GLY A 178 0.97 -5.55 8.88
C GLY A 178 1.54 -4.32 9.57
N PHE A 179 0.97 -4.03 10.72
CA PHE A 179 1.31 -2.87 11.56
C PHE A 179 1.27 -3.28 13.02
N ARG A 180 1.83 -2.46 13.90
CA ARG A 180 1.90 -2.80 15.33
C ARG A 180 0.57 -2.69 16.05
N HIS A 181 -0.12 -1.55 15.93
CA HIS A 181 -1.40 -1.30 16.60
C HIS A 181 -2.50 -0.82 15.65
N ARG A 182 -2.17 0.05 14.69
CA ARG A 182 -3.09 0.56 13.65
C ARG A 182 -2.33 0.87 12.36
N ASP A 183 -3.06 1.08 11.26
CA ASP A 183 -2.47 1.69 10.08
C ASP A 183 -2.04 3.13 10.38
N ILE A 184 -0.99 3.57 9.69
CA ILE A 184 -0.36 4.88 9.87
C ILE A 184 -0.36 5.63 8.55
N PHE A 185 -0.56 6.95 8.59
CA PHE A 185 -0.77 7.79 7.41
C PHE A 185 0.20 8.98 7.39
N VAL A 186 0.08 9.85 6.38
CA VAL A 186 0.98 11.00 6.23
C VAL A 186 0.86 11.97 7.42
N GLU A 187 -0.30 12.02 8.06
CA GLU A 187 -0.59 12.76 9.28
C GLU A 187 0.26 12.28 10.47
N ASP A 188 0.76 11.04 10.43
CA ASP A 188 1.70 10.49 11.41
C ASP A 188 3.17 10.86 11.13
N GLY A 189 3.40 11.76 10.17
CA GLY A 189 4.72 12.28 9.80
C GLY A 189 5.56 11.31 8.97
N ILE A 190 4.93 10.33 8.31
CA ILE A 190 5.61 9.29 7.54
C ILE A 190 5.39 9.44 6.04
N TYR A 191 6.40 9.05 5.26
CA TYR A 191 6.29 8.92 3.81
C TYR A 191 6.57 7.48 3.40
N LYS A 192 5.54 6.83 2.83
CA LYS A 192 5.49 5.39 2.52
C LYS A 192 6.12 5.04 1.16
N GLY A 193 7.12 5.81 0.69
CA GLY A 193 7.71 5.66 -0.65
C GLY A 193 8.99 4.82 -0.69
N LYS A 194 9.79 5.00 -1.76
CA LYS A 194 11.06 4.27 -1.96
C LYS A 194 12.08 4.49 -0.83
N ASN A 195 12.00 5.62 -0.14
CA ASN A 195 12.79 5.92 1.06
C ASN A 195 12.54 4.92 2.20
N ALA A 196 11.40 4.22 2.19
CA ALA A 196 11.07 3.21 3.20
C ALA A 196 11.66 1.82 2.88
N CYS A 197 12.27 1.61 1.70
CA CYS A 197 12.76 0.29 1.27
C CYS A 197 13.84 -0.28 2.21
N ILE A 198 13.64 -1.51 2.68
CA ILE A 198 14.57 -2.24 3.56
C ILE A 198 15.06 -3.58 2.97
N ARG A 199 14.30 -4.17 2.04
CA ARG A 199 14.66 -5.43 1.37
C ARG A 199 14.13 -5.46 -0.06
N LYS A 200 14.81 -6.24 -0.92
CA LYS A 200 14.30 -6.54 -2.25
C LYS A 200 13.17 -7.55 -2.15
N ILE A 201 12.13 -7.37 -2.94
CA ILE A 201 11.08 -8.37 -3.13
C ILE A 201 10.93 -8.67 -4.61
N ILE A 202 10.73 -9.93 -4.96
CA ILE A 202 10.50 -10.34 -6.35
C ILE A 202 9.34 -11.33 -6.44
N ALA A 203 8.58 -11.24 -7.52
CA ALA A 203 7.50 -12.16 -7.84
C ALA A 203 8.05 -13.32 -8.68
N LYS A 204 7.80 -14.58 -8.26
CA LYS A 204 8.19 -15.80 -9.00
C LYS A 204 7.06 -16.80 -9.11
#